data_AF-A0A958DUL6-F1
#
_entry.id   AF-A0A958DUL6-F1
#
_cell.length_a   1.000
_cell.length_b   1.000
_cell.length_c   1.000
_cell.angle_alpha   90.00
_cell.angle_beta   90.00
_cell.angle_gamma   90.00
#
_symmetry.space_group_name_H-M   'P 1'
#
loop_
_entity.id
_entity.type
_entity.pdbx_description
1 polymer ?
#
loop_
_entity_poly.entity_id
_entity_poly.type
_entity_poly.pdbx_seq_one_letter_code
_entity_poly.pdbx_strand_id
1 'polypeptide(L)'
;FYEFIPTEEFHNENPTRLSLRDVQVGVNYVIILNTNAGLWGYNIGDTVKFVSLDPPRIKVTGRIKHFTSAFGEHVIGEEVERAMTDISAQMGFEVKEFHVAPQLQPSEGLPYHEWLVEFSGELPDLDLMAKAIDAHMQRQNPYYRDLLTGSVLRQLVITPLPAQAFNEYMKSIGKLGGQNKVPRLANDRKVADGLLRK
;
A
#
# COMPACT_ATOMS: atom_id res chain seq x y z
N PHE A 1 -8.35 -2.44 28.36
CA PHE A 1 -8.58 -3.78 27.81
C PHE A 1 -8.16 -3.77 26.34
N TYR A 2 -7.51 -4.84 25.88
CA TYR A 2 -7.00 -4.97 24.51
C TYR A 2 -7.70 -6.13 23.83
N GLU A 3 -8.13 -5.92 22.60
CA GLU A 3 -8.59 -6.99 21.72
C GLU A 3 -7.63 -7.12 20.53
N PHE A 4 -7.57 -8.30 19.95
CA PHE A 4 -6.67 -8.66 18.87
C PHE A 4 -7.50 -9.27 17.73
N ILE A 5 -7.41 -8.67 16.54
CA ILE A 5 -8.06 -9.20 15.34
C ILE A 5 -6.98 -9.80 14.44
N PRO A 6 -7.06 -11.09 14.04
CA PRO A 6 -6.13 -11.64 13.06
C PRO A 6 -6.08 -10.76 11.81
N THR A 7 -4.89 -10.39 11.33
CA THR A 7 -4.78 -9.45 10.20
C THR A 7 -5.48 -9.96 8.94
N GLU A 8 -5.54 -11.28 8.75
CA GLU A 8 -6.23 -11.94 7.63
C GLU A 8 -7.75 -11.74 7.67
N GLU A 9 -8.34 -11.62 8.87
CA GLU A 9 -9.78 -11.43 9.04
C GLU A 9 -10.17 -9.95 9.08
N PHE A 10 -9.21 -9.02 9.19
CA PHE A 10 -9.50 -7.63 9.52
C PHE A 10 -10.47 -6.93 8.55
N HIS A 11 -10.53 -7.36 7.29
CA HIS A 11 -11.43 -6.81 6.28
C HIS A 11 -12.79 -7.52 6.20
N ASN A 12 -13.02 -8.57 6.99
CA ASN A 12 -14.31 -9.25 7.06
C ASN A 12 -15.36 -8.35 7.69
N GLU A 13 -16.63 -8.53 7.33
CA GLU A 13 -17.74 -7.77 7.94
C GLU A 13 -17.84 -8.00 9.45
N ASN A 14 -17.53 -9.22 9.90
CA ASN A 14 -17.55 -9.62 11.31
C ASN A 14 -16.26 -10.37 11.66
N PRO A 15 -15.13 -9.66 11.88
CA PRO A 15 -13.86 -10.29 12.21
C PRO A 15 -13.86 -10.85 13.63
N THR A 16 -13.13 -11.95 13.85
CA THR A 16 -12.96 -12.49 15.19
C THR A 16 -12.18 -11.52 16.07
N ARG A 17 -12.71 -11.24 17.27
CA ARG A 17 -12.04 -10.39 18.27
C ARG A 17 -11.56 -11.24 19.43
N LEU A 18 -10.25 -11.43 19.49
CA LEU A 18 -9.61 -12.28 20.48
C LEU A 18 -9.18 -11.45 21.68
N SER A 19 -9.22 -12.07 22.85
CA SER A 19 -8.58 -11.55 24.05
C SER A 19 -7.16 -12.11 24.18
N LEU A 20 -6.36 -11.58 25.11
CA LEU A 20 -4.96 -12.02 25.30
C LEU A 20 -4.81 -13.54 25.51
N ARG A 21 -5.81 -14.23 26.08
CA ARG A 21 -5.77 -15.69 26.29
C ARG A 21 -5.91 -16.51 25.01
N ASP A 22 -6.44 -15.93 23.94
CA ASP A 22 -6.80 -16.64 22.72
C ASP A 22 -5.82 -16.35 21.57
N VAL A 23 -4.79 -15.51 21.81
CA VAL A 23 -3.75 -15.18 20.82
C VAL A 23 -2.69 -16.27 20.72
N GLN A 24 -2.05 -16.34 19.56
CA GLN A 24 -1.04 -17.35 19.24
C GLN A 24 0.29 -16.70 18.88
N VAL A 25 1.39 -17.35 19.24
CA VAL A 25 2.74 -16.93 18.82
C VAL A 25 2.85 -17.04 17.31
N GLY A 26 3.50 -16.07 16.68
CA GLY A 26 3.76 -16.10 15.23
C GLY A 26 2.66 -15.51 14.34
N VAL A 27 1.44 -15.36 14.87
CA VAL A 27 0.29 -14.76 14.16
C VAL A 27 0.32 -13.23 14.27
N ASN A 28 -0.03 -12.55 13.18
CA ASN A 28 -0.16 -11.09 13.15
C ASN A 28 -1.58 -10.66 13.54
N TYR A 29 -1.67 -9.65 14.39
CA TYR A 29 -2.92 -9.11 14.90
C TYR A 29 -2.97 -7.60 14.76
N VAL A 30 -4.16 -7.06 14.51
CA VAL A 30 -4.48 -5.64 14.70
C VAL A 30 -4.89 -5.43 16.16
N ILE A 31 -4.29 -4.44 16.81
CA ILE A 31 -4.62 -4.08 18.20
C ILE A 31 -5.84 -3.15 18.21
N ILE A 32 -6.80 -3.50 19.06
CA ILE A 32 -7.97 -2.68 19.37
C ILE A 32 -7.91 -2.26 20.84
N LEU A 33 -8.15 -0.96 21.09
CA LEU A 33 -8.17 -0.38 22.42
C LEU A 33 -9.57 -0.21 22.98
N ASN A 34 -9.72 -0.60 24.24
CA ASN A 34 -10.83 -0.25 25.10
C ASN A 34 -10.28 0.40 26.38
N THR A 35 -10.55 1.68 26.61
CA THR A 35 -9.99 2.44 27.73
C THR A 35 -11.06 3.29 28.41
N ASN A 36 -10.87 3.53 29.71
CA ASN A 36 -11.76 4.39 30.50
C ASN A 36 -11.70 5.87 30.09
N ALA A 37 -10.76 6.25 29.21
CA ALA A 37 -10.69 7.57 28.60
C ALA A 37 -11.68 7.75 27.43
N GLY A 38 -12.57 6.78 27.19
CA GLY A 38 -13.64 6.87 26.18
C GLY A 38 -13.35 6.15 24.86
N LEU A 39 -12.25 5.39 24.77
CA LEU A 39 -12.00 4.54 23.61
C LEU A 39 -12.72 3.21 23.78
N TRP A 40 -13.63 2.88 22.86
CA TRP A 40 -14.39 1.62 22.85
C TRP A 40 -14.28 0.99 21.46
N GLY A 41 -13.67 -0.18 21.36
CA GLY A 41 -13.38 -0.83 20.09
C GLY A 41 -12.49 0.00 19.16
N TYR A 42 -11.67 0.90 19.70
CA TYR A 42 -10.90 1.85 18.90
C TYR A 42 -9.71 1.17 18.22
N ASN A 43 -9.71 1.17 16.89
CA ASN A 43 -8.59 0.67 16.11
C ASN A 43 -7.48 1.74 16.01
N ILE A 44 -6.36 1.51 16.71
CA ILE A 44 -5.18 2.39 16.65
C ILE A 44 -4.39 2.26 15.36
N GLY A 45 -4.66 1.21 14.59
CA GLY A 45 -4.06 0.95 13.30
C GLY A 45 -2.74 0.20 13.35
N ASP A 46 -2.27 -0.27 14.51
CA ASP A 46 -1.00 -0.98 14.63
C ASP A 46 -1.20 -2.49 14.46
N THR A 47 -0.25 -3.14 13.78
CA THR A 47 -0.15 -4.60 13.71
C THR A 47 0.97 -5.10 14.61
N VAL A 48 0.73 -6.21 15.29
CA VAL A 48 1.67 -6.84 16.21
C VAL A 48 1.71 -8.34 16.06
N LYS A 49 2.83 -8.94 16.44
CA LYS A 49 3.02 -10.39 16.51
C LYS A 49 3.48 -10.78 17.89
N PHE A 50 2.86 -11.79 18.50
CA PHE A 50 3.32 -12.32 19.78
C PHE A 50 4.58 -13.16 19.56
N VAL A 51 5.62 -12.88 20.35
CA VAL A 51 6.88 -13.64 20.41
C VAL A 51 6.99 -14.49 21.67
N SER A 52 6.08 -14.28 22.63
CA SER A 52 5.96 -15.01 23.90
C SER A 52 4.56 -14.78 24.46
N LEU A 53 3.95 -15.81 25.07
CA LEU A 53 2.67 -15.68 25.78
C LEU A 53 2.85 -15.66 27.30
N ASP A 54 3.99 -16.12 27.81
CA ASP A 54 4.31 -16.09 29.24
C ASP A 54 5.81 -15.79 29.47
N PRO A 55 6.17 -14.55 29.88
CA PRO A 55 5.29 -13.38 29.90
C PRO A 55 4.88 -12.98 28.47
N PRO A 56 3.71 -12.34 28.29
CA PRO A 56 3.30 -11.82 27.00
C PRO A 56 4.30 -10.80 26.46
N ARG A 57 4.85 -11.05 25.27
CA ARG A 57 5.72 -10.11 24.56
C ARG A 57 5.28 -10.01 23.12
N ILE A 58 5.23 -8.78 22.63
CA ILE A 58 4.84 -8.44 21.27
C ILE A 58 5.99 -7.79 20.53
N LYS A 59 6.06 -8.04 19.22
CA LYS A 59 6.84 -7.26 18.26
C LYS A 59 5.86 -6.45 17.43
N VAL A 60 6.06 -5.15 17.34
CA VAL A 60 5.31 -4.30 16.40
C VAL A 60 5.74 -4.66 14.99
N THR A 61 4.78 -5.00 14.14
CA THR A 61 5.01 -5.47 12.77
C THR A 61 4.60 -4.44 11.71
N GLY A 62 3.87 -3.38 12.06
CA GLY A 62 3.53 -2.31 11.13
C GLY A 62 2.20 -1.61 11.44
N ARG A 63 1.54 -1.11 10.39
CA ARG A 63 0.28 -0.34 10.44
C ARG A 63 -0.77 -0.88 9.46
N ILE A 64 -1.96 -1.28 9.94
CA ILE A 64 -3.08 -1.85 9.14
C ILE A 64 -3.62 -0.96 8.01
N LYS A 65 -3.47 0.37 8.10
CA LYS A 65 -4.06 1.34 7.15
C LYS A 65 -3.09 1.86 6.07
N HIS A 66 -1.80 1.52 6.16
CA HIS A 66 -0.77 2.14 5.31
C HIS A 66 0.01 1.16 4.45
N PHE A 67 -0.47 -0.07 4.29
CA PHE A 67 0.13 -1.03 3.37
C PHE A 67 -0.80 -1.37 2.21
N THR A 68 -0.19 -1.61 1.05
CA THR A 68 -0.75 -2.61 0.15
C THR A 68 -0.24 -3.98 0.53
N SER A 69 -1.15 -4.93 0.63
CA SER A 69 -0.90 -6.36 0.71
C SER A 69 -1.64 -7.06 -0.43
N ALA A 70 -1.75 -6.39 -1.57
CA ALA A 70 -2.49 -6.91 -2.70
C ALA A 70 -1.86 -8.19 -3.25
N PHE A 71 -0.53 -8.34 -3.14
CA PHE A 71 0.16 -9.59 -3.47
C PHE A 71 0.92 -10.21 -2.29
N GLY A 72 0.61 -9.79 -1.06
CA GLY A 72 1.24 -10.28 0.17
C GLY A 72 2.54 -9.58 0.55
N GLU A 73 3.04 -8.64 -0.26
CA GLU A 73 4.07 -7.69 0.14
C GLU A 73 3.54 -6.75 1.23
N HIS A 74 4.42 -6.31 2.13
CA HIS A 74 4.10 -5.22 3.05
C HIS A 74 4.64 -3.90 2.48
N VAL A 75 4.25 -3.54 1.25
CA VAL A 75 4.68 -2.26 0.65
C VAL A 75 3.87 -1.13 1.27
N ILE A 76 4.56 -0.10 1.76
CA ILE A 76 3.91 1.04 2.42
C ILE A 76 3.98 2.31 1.56
N GLY A 77 3.04 3.23 1.80
CA GLY A 77 2.96 4.51 1.07
C GLY A 77 4.27 5.31 1.08
N GLU A 78 4.99 5.30 2.21
CA GLU A 78 6.28 5.98 2.35
C GLU A 78 7.36 5.39 1.43
N GLU A 79 7.40 4.06 1.23
CA GLU A 79 8.37 3.40 0.36
C GLU A 79 8.17 3.81 -1.10
N VAL A 80 6.91 3.88 -1.56
CA VAL A 80 6.59 4.28 -2.93
C VAL A 80 6.83 5.78 -3.16
N GLU A 81 6.53 6.63 -2.17
CA GLU A 81 6.87 8.06 -2.21
C GLU A 81 8.38 8.29 -2.27
N ARG A 82 9.14 7.57 -1.44
CA ARG A 82 10.60 7.65 -1.44
C ARG A 82 11.20 7.15 -2.74
N ALA A 83 10.72 6.01 -3.26
CA ALA A 83 11.19 5.49 -4.55
C ALA A 83 10.94 6.49 -5.68
N MET A 84 9.74 7.09 -5.74
CA MET A 84 9.44 8.09 -6.76
C MET A 84 10.34 9.33 -6.63
N THR A 85 10.54 9.83 -5.40
CA THR A 85 11.35 11.03 -5.13
C THR A 85 12.82 10.82 -5.48
N ASP A 86 13.40 9.68 -5.09
CA ASP A 86 14.81 9.39 -5.34
C ASP A 86 15.08 9.19 -6.83
N ILE A 87 14.18 8.48 -7.54
CA ILE A 87 14.35 8.20 -8.97
C ILE A 87 14.07 9.44 -9.83
N SER A 88 13.10 10.28 -9.47
CA SER A 88 12.84 11.53 -10.19
C SER A 88 14.04 12.48 -10.12
N ALA A 89 14.65 12.61 -8.93
CA ALA A 89 15.86 13.39 -8.74
C ALA A 89 17.07 12.81 -9.51
N GLN A 90 17.22 11.48 -9.52
CA GLN A 90 18.32 10.80 -10.21
C GLN A 90 18.23 10.93 -11.74
N MET A 91 17.03 10.86 -12.30
CA MET A 91 16.79 10.84 -13.74
C MET A 91 16.42 12.21 -14.32
N GLY A 92 16.17 13.22 -13.48
CA GLY A 92 15.90 14.58 -13.90
C GLY A 92 14.51 14.81 -14.49
N PHE A 93 13.49 14.08 -14.01
CA PHE A 93 12.09 14.31 -14.38
C PHE A 93 11.28 14.84 -13.19
N GLU A 94 10.18 15.52 -13.49
CA GLU A 94 9.27 16.02 -12.45
C GLU A 94 7.94 15.26 -12.46
N VAL A 95 7.49 14.87 -11.27
CA VAL A 95 6.19 14.24 -11.08
C VAL A 95 5.26 15.21 -10.38
N LYS A 96 4.11 15.46 -11.01
CA LYS A 96 3.09 16.33 -10.44
C LYS A 96 2.24 15.58 -9.43
N GLU A 97 1.80 14.38 -9.78
CA GLU A 97 0.97 13.52 -8.93
C GLU A 97 1.07 12.07 -9.41
N PHE A 98 0.96 11.10 -8.50
CA PHE A 98 0.97 9.68 -8.87
C PHE A 98 0.16 8.81 -7.91
N HIS A 99 -0.26 7.65 -8.40
CA HIS A 99 -0.97 6.61 -7.67
C HIS A 99 -0.44 5.22 -8.05
N VAL A 100 -0.28 4.35 -7.06
CA VAL A 100 0.13 2.95 -7.25
C VAL A 100 -1.03 2.03 -6.89
N ALA A 101 -1.36 1.12 -7.80
CA ALA A 101 -2.40 0.12 -7.63
C ALA A 101 -1.93 -1.26 -8.10
N PRO A 102 -2.46 -2.35 -7.53
CA PRO A 102 -2.19 -3.69 -8.00
C PRO A 102 -2.92 -3.99 -9.31
N GLN A 103 -2.32 -4.78 -10.18
CA GLN A 103 -2.99 -5.52 -11.25
C GLN A 103 -2.92 -7.02 -10.93
N LEU A 104 -3.99 -7.56 -10.32
CA LEU A 104 -4.06 -8.94 -9.85
C LEU A 104 -4.31 -9.95 -10.97
N GLN A 105 -5.07 -9.55 -11.98
CA GLN A 105 -5.48 -10.42 -13.08
C GLN A 105 -5.22 -9.69 -14.40
N PRO A 106 -3.94 -9.53 -14.80
CA PRO A 106 -3.61 -8.95 -16.09
C PRO A 106 -4.12 -9.87 -17.21
N SER A 107 -4.41 -9.28 -18.37
CA SER A 107 -4.81 -10.04 -19.56
C SER A 107 -3.70 -11.00 -20.03
N GLU A 108 -2.44 -10.63 -19.79
CA GLU A 108 -1.26 -11.43 -20.11
C GLU A 108 -0.18 -11.30 -19.03
N GLY A 109 0.51 -12.41 -18.74
CA GLY A 109 1.64 -12.45 -17.84
C GLY A 109 1.28 -12.52 -16.35
N LEU A 110 2.28 -12.25 -15.51
CA LEU A 110 2.14 -12.29 -14.05
C LEU A 110 1.53 -10.99 -13.50
N PRO A 111 0.93 -11.03 -12.31
CA PRO A 111 0.47 -9.83 -11.61
C PRO A 111 1.59 -8.80 -11.40
N TYR A 112 1.23 -7.52 -11.31
CA TYR A 112 2.21 -6.42 -11.20
C TYR A 112 1.67 -5.19 -10.48
N HIS A 113 2.57 -4.35 -9.99
CA HIS A 113 2.22 -3.02 -9.52
C HIS A 113 2.16 -2.04 -10.70
N GLU A 114 1.05 -1.34 -10.84
CA GLU A 114 0.88 -0.28 -11.83
C GLU A 114 1.05 1.08 -11.18
N TRP A 115 1.96 1.88 -11.72
CA TRP A 115 2.24 3.24 -11.27
C TRP A 115 1.65 4.20 -12.30
N LEU A 116 0.55 4.84 -11.94
CA LEU A 116 -0.10 5.85 -12.76
C LEU A 116 0.48 7.21 -12.40
N VAL A 117 1.13 7.87 -13.37
CA VAL A 117 1.96 9.05 -13.11
C VAL A 117 1.55 10.22 -14.00
N GLU A 118 1.19 11.35 -13.40
CA GLU A 118 1.05 12.64 -14.08
C GLU A 118 2.38 13.38 -14.00
N PHE A 119 3.05 13.56 -15.14
CA PHE A 119 4.35 14.22 -15.22
C PHE A 119 4.21 15.75 -15.35
N SER A 120 5.21 16.47 -14.86
CA SER A 120 5.44 17.88 -15.18
C SER A 120 6.58 17.94 -16.20
N GLY A 121 6.32 18.46 -17.41
CA GLY A 121 7.32 18.59 -18.46
C GLY A 121 7.48 17.36 -19.36
N GLU A 122 8.71 17.08 -19.78
CA GLU A 122 9.02 16.00 -20.74
C GLU A 122 8.94 14.61 -20.09
N LEU A 123 8.45 13.64 -20.86
CA LEU A 123 8.36 12.25 -20.41
C LEU A 123 9.75 11.62 -20.36
N PRO A 124 10.13 10.98 -19.23
CA PRO A 124 11.36 10.20 -19.18
C PRO A 124 11.22 8.91 -20.02
N ASP A 125 12.35 8.23 -20.23
CA ASP A 125 12.34 6.86 -20.72
C ASP A 125 11.63 5.97 -19.67
N LEU A 126 10.40 5.55 -20.00
CA LEU A 126 9.52 4.82 -19.10
C LEU A 126 10.05 3.43 -18.75
N ASP A 127 10.77 2.78 -19.66
CA ASP A 127 11.35 1.45 -19.41
C ASP A 127 12.55 1.56 -18.46
N LEU A 128 13.36 2.60 -18.63
CA LEU A 128 14.47 2.90 -17.73
C LEU A 128 13.94 3.29 -16.34
N MET A 129 12.90 4.12 -16.29
CA MET A 129 12.22 4.52 -15.05
C MET A 129 11.63 3.32 -14.32
N ALA A 130 10.94 2.42 -15.04
CA ALA A 130 10.37 1.21 -14.46
C ALA A 130 11.46 0.34 -13.81
N LYS A 131 12.59 0.13 -14.51
CA LYS A 131 13.74 -0.63 -13.97
C LYS A 131 14.35 0.04 -12.75
N ALA A 132 14.47 1.36 -12.76
CA ALA A 132 15.06 2.12 -11.67
C ALA A 132 14.19 2.09 -10.40
N ILE A 133 12.87 2.27 -10.54
CA ILE A 133 11.92 2.18 -9.42
C ILE A 133 11.88 0.75 -8.89
N ASP A 134 11.80 -0.25 -9.76
CA ASP A 134 11.73 -1.67 -9.35
C ASP A 134 12.98 -2.08 -8.55
N ALA A 135 14.17 -1.70 -9.03
CA ALA A 135 15.42 -1.92 -8.30
C ALA A 135 15.49 -1.14 -6.98
N HIS A 136 14.90 0.04 -6.90
CA HIS A 136 14.81 0.80 -5.65
C HIS A 136 13.87 0.12 -4.65
N MET A 137 12.68 -0.28 -5.08
CA MET A 137 11.71 -1.02 -4.26
C MET A 137 12.29 -2.36 -3.75
N GLN A 138 13.01 -3.11 -4.59
CA GLN A 138 13.69 -4.35 -4.17
C GLN A 138 14.77 -4.12 -3.10
N ARG A 139 15.45 -2.97 -3.11
CA ARG A 139 16.44 -2.61 -2.08
C ARG A 139 15.80 -2.21 -0.76
N GLN A 140 14.67 -1.52 -0.83
CA GLN A 140 13.93 -1.07 0.36
C GLN A 140 13.16 -2.20 1.03
N ASN A 141 12.54 -3.08 0.23
CA ASN A 141 11.58 -4.07 0.70
C ASN A 141 11.98 -5.50 0.26
N PRO A 142 12.58 -6.31 1.17
CA PRO A 142 12.95 -7.68 0.87
C PRO A 142 11.78 -8.58 0.44
N TYR A 143 10.56 -8.36 0.97
CA TYR A 143 9.39 -9.14 0.58
C TYR A 143 8.99 -8.85 -0.87
N TYR A 144 9.03 -7.58 -1.29
CA TYR A 144 8.81 -7.20 -2.68
C TYR A 144 9.80 -7.91 -3.62
N ARG A 145 11.09 -7.96 -3.24
CA ARG A 145 12.12 -8.69 -3.98
C ARG A 145 11.83 -10.19 -4.03
N ASP A 146 11.44 -10.79 -2.92
CA ASP A 146 11.16 -12.23 -2.84
C ASP A 146 9.98 -12.61 -3.77
N LEU A 147 8.94 -11.76 -3.88
CA LEU A 147 7.83 -11.99 -4.81
C LEU A 147 8.24 -11.92 -6.28
N LEU A 148 9.16 -11.02 -6.64
CA LEU A 148 9.73 -10.95 -7.99
C LEU A 148 10.60 -12.18 -8.30
N THR A 149 11.51 -12.54 -7.39
CA THR A 149 12.38 -13.73 -7.57
C THR A 149 11.59 -15.03 -7.59
N GLY A 150 10.51 -15.11 -6.81
CA GLY A 150 9.57 -16.23 -6.79
C GLY A 150 8.63 -16.27 -7.98
N SER A 151 8.72 -15.33 -8.93
CA SER A 151 7.82 -15.21 -10.09
C SER A 151 6.33 -15.12 -9.69
N VAL A 152 6.05 -14.56 -8.51
CA VAL A 152 4.69 -14.20 -8.07
C VAL A 152 4.28 -12.88 -8.71
N LEU A 153 5.24 -11.96 -8.85
CA LEU A 153 5.09 -10.70 -9.54
C LEU A 153 6.03 -10.63 -10.74
N ARG A 154 5.61 -9.88 -11.76
CA ARG A 154 6.54 -9.32 -12.74
C ARG A 154 6.90 -7.89 -12.38
N GLN A 155 7.87 -7.37 -13.12
CA GLN A 155 8.28 -5.98 -13.06
C GLN A 155 7.07 -5.03 -13.10
N LEU A 156 7.14 -3.98 -12.27
CA LEU A 156 6.12 -2.92 -12.25
C LEU A 156 5.94 -2.27 -13.64
N VAL A 157 4.77 -1.68 -13.85
CA VAL A 157 4.41 -0.98 -15.09
C VAL A 157 4.19 0.50 -14.77
N ILE A 158 4.78 1.38 -15.58
CA ILE A 158 4.52 2.82 -15.52
C ILE A 158 3.47 3.18 -16.59
N THR A 159 2.36 3.76 -16.15
CA THR A 159 1.30 4.25 -17.03
C THR A 159 1.27 5.79 -16.97
N PRO A 160 1.75 6.50 -18.00
CA PRO A 160 1.69 7.95 -18.02
C PRO A 160 0.24 8.43 -18.17
N LEU A 161 -0.14 9.41 -17.36
CA LEU A 161 -1.45 10.03 -17.38
C LEU A 161 -1.41 11.40 -18.10
N PRO A 162 -2.51 11.80 -18.77
CA PRO A 162 -2.60 13.14 -19.33
C PRO A 162 -2.58 14.20 -18.22
N ALA A 163 -2.20 15.42 -18.58
CA ALA A 163 -2.25 16.54 -17.65
C ALA A 163 -3.67 16.72 -17.09
N GLN A 164 -3.75 17.00 -15.78
CA GLN A 164 -4.97 17.16 -15.00
C GLN A 164 -5.79 15.88 -14.75
N ALA A 165 -5.30 14.68 -15.12
CA ALA A 165 -6.02 13.42 -14.89
C ALA A 165 -6.49 13.24 -13.43
N PHE A 166 -5.63 13.55 -12.45
CA PHE A 166 -5.99 13.45 -11.04
C PHE A 166 -7.05 14.48 -10.63
N ASN A 167 -6.97 15.69 -11.17
CA ASN A 167 -7.98 16.74 -10.91
C ASN A 167 -9.33 16.36 -11.50
N GLU A 168 -9.36 15.85 -12.74
CA GLU A 168 -10.56 15.39 -13.41
C GLU A 168 -11.19 14.20 -12.69
N TYR A 169 -10.37 13.24 -12.26
CA TYR A 169 -10.84 12.12 -11.43
C TYR A 169 -11.46 12.62 -10.12
N MET A 170 -10.78 13.50 -9.39
CA MET A 170 -11.30 14.06 -8.14
C MET A 170 -12.60 14.84 -8.35
N LYS A 171 -12.75 15.51 -9.50
CA LYS A 171 -13.99 16.19 -9.89
C LYS A 171 -15.11 15.20 -10.13
N SER A 172 -14.83 14.10 -10.83
CA SER A 172 -15.82 13.07 -11.16
C SER A 172 -16.47 12.44 -9.93
N ILE A 173 -15.69 12.31 -8.83
CA ILE A 173 -16.17 11.76 -7.56
C ILE A 173 -16.66 12.83 -6.58
N GLY A 174 -16.82 14.09 -7.02
CA GLY A 174 -17.30 15.20 -6.18
C GLY A 174 -16.35 15.61 -5.05
N LYS A 175 -15.06 15.26 -5.16
CA LYS A 175 -14.03 15.57 -4.15
C LYS A 175 -13.04 16.65 -4.61
N LEU A 176 -13.27 17.26 -5.76
CA LEU A 176 -12.49 18.42 -6.22
C LEU A 176 -12.84 19.65 -5.37
N GLY A 177 -11.82 20.23 -4.73
CA GLY A 177 -11.99 21.34 -3.80
C GLY A 177 -12.28 20.86 -2.37
N GLY A 178 -11.22 20.66 -1.58
CA GLY A 178 -11.23 20.21 -0.18
C GLY A 178 -9.85 19.67 0.22
N GLN A 179 -9.63 19.31 1.50
CA GLN A 179 -8.40 18.62 1.95
C GLN A 179 -8.34 17.14 1.52
N ASN A 180 -9.04 16.76 0.45
CA ASN A 180 -9.05 15.39 -0.05
C ASN A 180 -7.82 15.17 -0.93
N LYS A 181 -6.89 14.34 -0.48
CA LYS A 181 -5.74 13.89 -1.27
C LYS A 181 -6.03 12.55 -1.91
N VAL A 182 -5.51 12.35 -3.12
CA VAL A 182 -5.49 11.04 -3.76
C VAL A 182 -4.54 10.14 -2.95
N PRO A 183 -4.94 8.91 -2.60
CA PRO A 183 -4.03 8.00 -1.90
C PRO A 183 -2.84 7.67 -2.81
N ARG A 184 -1.62 7.63 -2.28
CA ARG A 184 -0.42 7.25 -3.07
C ARG A 184 -0.39 5.79 -3.47
N LEU A 185 -1.06 4.96 -2.68
CA LEU A 185 -1.02 3.51 -2.76
C LEU A 185 -2.39 2.96 -2.32
N ALA A 186 -2.97 2.02 -3.06
CA ALA A 186 -4.23 1.36 -2.69
C ALA A 186 -4.23 -0.14 -2.99
N ASN A 187 -5.01 -0.90 -2.21
CA ASN A 187 -5.19 -2.35 -2.37
C ASN A 187 -6.19 -2.74 -3.46
N ASP A 188 -6.94 -1.77 -3.98
CA ASP A 188 -7.89 -1.97 -5.05
C ASP A 188 -7.56 -1.06 -6.23
N ARG A 189 -8.22 -1.29 -7.35
CA ARG A 189 -8.03 -0.51 -8.57
C ARG A 189 -9.05 0.63 -8.71
N LYS A 190 -9.85 0.98 -7.70
CA LYS A 190 -10.93 1.96 -7.88
C LYS A 190 -10.42 3.34 -8.31
N VAL A 191 -9.28 3.75 -7.77
CA VAL A 191 -8.63 5.00 -8.15
C VAL A 191 -7.96 4.86 -9.52
N ALA A 192 -7.18 3.80 -9.74
CA ALA A 192 -6.54 3.52 -11.02
C ALA A 192 -7.54 3.44 -12.19
N ASP A 193 -8.59 2.63 -12.06
CA ASP A 193 -9.64 2.49 -13.08
C ASP A 193 -10.43 3.78 -13.26
N GLY A 194 -10.56 4.60 -12.22
CA GLY A 194 -11.15 5.93 -12.30
C GLY A 194 -10.29 6.92 -13.10
N LEU A 195 -8.97 6.87 -12.93
CA LEU A 195 -7.99 7.68 -13.67
C LEU A 195 -7.86 7.26 -15.13
N LEU A 196 -8.10 5.97 -15.43
CA LEU A 196 -8.02 5.42 -16.78
C LEU A 196 -9.32 5.55 -17.58
N ARG A 197 -10.43 5.95 -16.95
CA ARG A 197 -11.69 6.22 -17.65
C ARG A 197 -11.59 7.52 -18.43
N LYS A 198 -11.88 7.43 -19.73
CA LYS A 198 -12.09 8.58 -20.62
C LYS A 198 -13.51 9.11 -20.54
#